data_AF-A0A9D5FJM5-F1
#
_entry.id   AF-A0A9D5FJM5-F1
#
_cell.length_a   1.000
_cell.length_b   1.000
_cell.length_c   1.000
_cell.angle_alpha   90.00
_cell.angle_beta   90.00
_cell.angle_gamma   90.00
#
_symmetry.space_group_name_H-M   'P 1'
#
loop_
_entity.id
_entity.type
_entity.pdbx_description
1 polymer ?
#
loop_
_entity_poly.entity_id
_entity_poly.type
_entity_poly.pdbx_seq_one_letter_code
_entity_poly.pdbx_strand_id
1 'polypeptide(L)'
;MTDTIKEFEARYPEEARREIAAHLLEKSLVELMCTECGKTAFTVDTHRSHANFECPVCRKRTFVRNAAGGISVVSESRLLKLVSYVRTRKWYCAEHDGVQAEVTGVELAADGFTARLTYNCRRRSRMFKSRVHSGERQVDLLALEAEMGTEG
;
A
#
# COMPACT_ATOMS: atom_id res chain seq x y z
N MET A 1 1.88 10.32 31.29
CA MET A 1 2.75 10.64 30.13
C MET A 1 3.53 11.94 30.32
N THR A 2 3.01 12.91 31.07
CA THR A 2 3.65 14.21 31.37
C THR A 2 4.84 14.11 32.33
N ASP A 3 4.84 13.16 33.26
CA ASP A 3 5.92 13.04 34.26
C ASP A 3 7.23 12.53 33.65
N THR A 4 7.14 11.62 32.67
CA THR A 4 8.31 11.08 31.96
C THR A 4 9.01 12.13 31.09
N ILE A 5 8.25 13.05 30.50
CA ILE A 5 8.81 14.16 29.71
C ILE A 5 9.49 15.16 30.63
N LYS A 6 8.84 15.55 31.74
CA LYS A 6 9.42 16.48 32.73
C LYS A 6 10.69 15.92 33.39
N GLU A 7 10.73 14.62 33.69
CA GLU A 7 11.94 13.95 34.19
C GLU A 7 13.08 13.94 33.16
N PHE A 8 12.76 13.74 31.88
CA PHE A 8 13.74 13.82 30.80
C PHE A 8 14.28 15.25 30.62
N GLU A 9 13.41 16.25 30.65
CA GLU A 9 13.79 17.67 30.55
C GLU A 9 14.63 18.15 31.74
N ALA A 10 14.38 17.63 32.94
CA ALA A 10 15.18 17.91 34.13
C ALA A 10 16.53 17.19 34.12
N ARG A 11 16.62 16.01 33.47
CA ARG A 11 17.82 15.17 33.44
C ARG A 11 18.82 15.60 32.37
N TYR A 12 18.38 16.21 31.27
CA TYR A 12 19.26 16.59 30.16
C TYR A 12 19.24 18.09 29.88
N PRO A 13 20.40 18.77 29.85
CA PRO A 13 20.49 20.16 29.41
C PRO A 13 19.97 20.30 27.96
N GLU A 14 19.50 21.50 27.60
CA GLU A 14 18.82 21.75 26.32
C GLU A 14 19.65 21.32 25.10
N GLU A 15 20.97 21.53 25.15
CA GLU A 15 21.89 21.14 24.08
C GLU A 15 21.94 19.61 23.89
N ALA A 16 22.03 18.85 24.98
CA ALA A 16 21.98 17.38 24.95
C ALA A 16 20.61 16.86 24.45
N ARG A 17 19.51 17.56 24.77
CA ARG A 17 18.17 17.22 24.24
C ARG A 17 18.09 17.42 22.74
N ARG A 18 18.69 18.49 22.20
CA ARG A 18 18.77 18.75 20.76
C ARG A 18 19.58 17.68 20.05
N GLU A 19 20.71 17.26 20.61
CA GLU A 19 21.54 16.17 20.07
C GLU A 19 20.80 14.83 20.07
N ILE A 20 20.12 14.48 21.17
CA ILE A 20 19.32 13.25 21.25
C ILE A 20 18.17 13.29 20.22
N ALA A 21 17.47 14.42 20.09
CA ALA A 21 16.41 14.57 19.10
C ALA A 21 16.94 14.45 17.66
N ALA A 22 18.09 15.06 17.37
CA ALA A 22 18.73 14.94 16.06
C ALA A 22 19.11 13.49 15.74
N HIS A 23 19.68 12.77 16.72
CA HIS A 23 20.05 11.36 16.55
C HIS A 23 18.85 10.43 16.36
N LEU A 24 17.76 10.69 17.09
CA LEU A 24 16.50 9.96 16.91
C LEU A 24 15.88 10.25 15.55
N LEU A 25 15.91 11.51 15.09
CA LEU A 25 15.43 11.90 13.78
C LEU A 25 16.25 11.24 12.66
N GLU A 26 17.58 11.30 12.74
CA GLU A 26 18.48 10.67 11.76
C GLU A 26 18.23 9.16 11.63
N LYS A 27 17.98 8.48 12.76
CA LYS A 27 17.63 7.05 12.75
C LYS A 27 16.22 6.74 12.24
N SER A 28 15.32 7.71 12.32
CA SER A 28 13.93 7.56 11.89
C SER A 28 13.72 7.88 10.40
N LEU A 29 14.68 8.50 9.74
CA LEU A 29 14.56 9.01 8.38
C LEU A 29 15.37 8.14 7.40
N VAL A 30 14.75 7.77 6.28
CA VAL A 30 15.38 7.03 5.19
C VAL A 30 15.29 7.84 3.91
N GLU A 31 16.41 7.95 3.18
CA GLU A 31 16.43 8.57 1.87
C GLU A 31 16.08 7.53 0.79
N LEU A 32 15.13 7.87 -0.08
CA LEU A 32 14.69 7.03 -1.19
C LEU A 32 14.77 7.81 -2.50
N MET A 33 15.31 7.16 -3.53
CA MET A 33 15.33 7.70 -4.88
C MET A 33 13.98 7.50 -5.57
N CYS A 34 13.60 8.44 -6.44
CA CYS A 34 12.47 8.29 -7.34
C CYS A 34 12.62 7.01 -8.16
N THR A 35 11.71 6.07 -8.00
CA THR A 35 11.74 4.77 -8.70
C THR A 35 11.45 4.85 -10.19
N GLU A 36 10.99 6.02 -10.67
CA GLU A 36 10.65 6.23 -12.09
C GLU A 36 11.83 6.81 -12.86
N CYS A 37 12.44 7.89 -12.36
CA CYS A 37 13.52 8.58 -13.08
C CYS A 37 14.90 8.52 -12.39
N GLY A 38 14.97 8.17 -11.10
CA GLY A 38 16.21 8.11 -10.34
C GLY A 38 16.90 9.46 -10.10
N LYS A 39 16.27 10.60 -10.43
CA LYS A 39 16.90 11.93 -10.40
C LYS A 39 16.63 12.75 -9.13
N THR A 40 15.70 12.31 -8.29
CA THR A 40 15.33 13.02 -7.06
C THR A 40 15.28 12.05 -5.91
N ALA A 41 15.86 12.44 -4.79
CA ALA A 41 15.74 11.75 -3.52
C ALA A 41 14.66 12.43 -2.66
N PHE A 42 13.96 11.66 -1.85
CA PHE A 42 13.03 12.16 -0.83
C PHE A 42 13.26 11.41 0.48
N THR A 43 13.04 12.13 1.58
CA THR A 43 13.20 11.59 2.92
C THR A 43 11.88 11.04 3.43
N VAL A 44 11.90 9.81 3.95
CA VAL A 44 10.75 9.11 4.49
C VAL A 44 10.94 8.86 5.98
N ASP A 45 9.93 9.23 6.76
CA ASP A 45 9.83 8.88 8.17
C ASP A 45 9.37 7.44 8.33
N THR A 46 10.23 6.60 8.91
CA THR A 46 9.98 5.19 9.20
C THR A 46 8.89 4.97 10.25
N HIS A 47 8.49 5.97 11.03
CA HIS A 47 7.35 5.84 11.92
C HIS A 47 6.00 5.95 11.20
N ARG A 48 5.97 6.45 9.96
CA ARG A 48 4.76 6.46 9.14
C ARG A 48 4.58 5.10 8.47
N SER A 49 3.40 4.52 8.62
CA SER A 49 3.04 3.24 7.98
C SER A 49 2.97 3.34 6.46
N HIS A 50 2.70 4.53 5.92
CA HIS A 50 2.68 4.80 4.49
C HIS A 50 3.02 6.25 4.18
N ALA A 51 3.55 6.49 2.98
CA ALA A 51 3.82 7.81 2.44
C ALA A 51 3.73 7.80 0.90
N ASN A 52 3.44 8.95 0.31
CA ASN A 52 3.48 9.15 -1.13
C ASN A 52 4.19 10.47 -1.49
N PHE A 53 4.91 10.46 -2.60
CA PHE A 53 5.71 11.60 -3.04
C PHE A 53 5.57 11.78 -4.54
N GLU A 54 5.35 13.01 -4.99
CA GLU A 54 5.40 13.35 -6.42
C GLU A 54 6.81 13.84 -6.77
N CYS A 55 7.45 13.21 -7.75
CA CYS A 55 8.76 13.64 -8.20
C CYS A 55 8.66 14.98 -8.95
N PRO A 56 9.44 16.01 -8.57
CA PRO A 56 9.39 17.31 -9.24
C PRO A 56 9.89 17.27 -10.69
N VAL A 57 10.71 16.26 -11.04
CA VAL A 57 11.32 16.12 -12.38
C VAL A 57 10.37 15.40 -13.34
N CYS A 58 9.93 14.19 -13.01
CA CYS A 58 9.10 13.39 -13.91
C CYS A 58 7.59 13.45 -13.60
N ARG A 59 7.18 14.17 -12.53
CA ARG A 59 5.80 14.32 -12.07
C ARG A 59 5.09 13.00 -11.73
N LYS A 60 5.84 11.92 -11.61
CA LYS A 60 5.33 10.60 -11.23
C LYS A 60 5.38 10.42 -9.73
N ARG A 61 4.42 9.64 -9.23
CA ARG A 61 4.33 9.33 -7.79
C ARG A 61 5.16 8.12 -7.41
N THR A 62 5.74 8.16 -6.23
CA THR A 62 6.32 7.00 -5.54
C THR A 62 5.52 6.75 -4.28
N PHE A 63 5.12 5.50 -4.09
CA PHE A 63 4.34 5.02 -2.96
C PHE A 63 5.26 4.21 -2.05
N VAL A 64 5.16 4.46 -0.75
CA VAL A 64 5.99 3.81 0.26
C VAL A 64 5.10 3.21 1.33
N ARG A 65 5.34 1.95 1.67
CA ARG A 65 4.71 1.24 2.80
C ARG A 65 5.79 0.82 3.78
N ASN A 66 5.64 1.17 5.04
CA ASN A 66 6.46 0.62 6.11
C ASN A 66 5.66 -0.45 6.87
N ALA A 67 6.19 -1.67 6.89
CA ALA A 67 5.64 -2.80 7.64
C ALA A 67 6.73 -3.40 8.53
N ALA A 68 6.35 -4.27 9.48
CA ALA A 68 7.30 -4.90 10.40
C ALA A 68 8.46 -5.68 9.70
N GLY A 69 8.28 -6.05 8.42
CA GLY A 69 9.30 -6.70 7.59
C GLY A 69 10.17 -5.76 6.74
N GLY A 70 9.99 -4.43 6.83
CA GLY A 70 10.77 -3.44 6.11
C GLY A 70 9.95 -2.47 5.25
N ILE A 71 10.68 -1.66 4.47
CA ILE A 71 10.11 -0.62 3.61
C ILE A 71 9.88 -1.18 2.20
N SER A 72 8.64 -1.13 1.73
CA SER A 72 8.26 -1.45 0.35
C SER A 72 8.07 -0.17 -0.44
N VAL A 73 8.68 -0.09 -1.63
CA VAL A 73 8.60 1.08 -2.52
C VAL A 73 8.01 0.66 -3.86
N VAL A 74 6.98 1.37 -4.30
CA VAL A 74 6.29 1.11 -5.57
C VAL A 74 6.18 2.39 -6.38
N SER A 75 6.52 2.28 -7.66
CA SER A 75 6.38 3.35 -8.62
C SER A 75 4.93 3.48 -9.08
N GLU A 76 4.48 4.68 -9.47
CA GLU A 76 3.15 4.89 -10.03
C GLU A 76 2.88 4.00 -11.24
N SER A 77 3.84 3.85 -12.15
CA SER A 77 3.71 2.98 -13.31
C SER A 77 3.52 1.51 -12.89
N ARG A 78 4.25 1.05 -11.86
CA ARG A 78 4.12 -0.30 -11.30
C ARG A 78 2.75 -0.49 -10.64
N LEU A 79 2.28 0.49 -9.87
CA LEU A 79 0.95 0.44 -9.24
C LEU A 79 -0.18 0.38 -10.29
N LEU A 80 -0.10 1.19 -11.35
CA LEU A 80 -1.07 1.17 -12.44
C LEU A 80 -1.11 -0.20 -13.15
N LYS A 81 0.04 -0.85 -13.32
CA LYS A 81 0.10 -2.22 -13.87
C LYS A 81 -0.60 -3.23 -12.95
N LEU A 82 -0.37 -3.14 -11.63
CA LEU A 82 -1.02 -4.02 -10.65
C LEU A 82 -2.54 -3.83 -10.63
N VAL A 83 -3.01 -2.58 -10.65
CA VAL A 83 -4.45 -2.27 -10.72
C VAL A 83 -5.05 -2.76 -12.05
N SER A 84 -4.33 -2.62 -13.16
CA SER A 84 -4.75 -3.15 -14.46
C SER A 84 -4.89 -4.67 -14.42
N TYR A 85 -3.88 -5.37 -13.88
CA TYR A 85 -3.91 -6.81 -13.72
C TYR A 85 -5.06 -7.29 -12.83
N VAL A 86 -5.32 -6.59 -11.72
CA VAL A 86 -6.50 -6.82 -10.87
C VAL A 86 -7.79 -6.74 -11.67
N ARG A 87 -7.92 -5.81 -12.62
CA ARG A 87 -9.13 -5.66 -13.42
C ARG A 87 -9.30 -6.76 -14.47
N THR A 88 -8.20 -7.28 -15.01
CA THR A 88 -8.21 -8.20 -16.16
C THR A 88 -8.13 -9.67 -15.77
N ARG A 89 -7.57 -10.00 -14.61
CA ARG A 89 -7.47 -11.39 -14.16
C ARG A 89 -8.83 -12.00 -13.84
N LYS A 90 -8.89 -13.34 -13.86
CA LYS A 90 -10.08 -14.07 -13.43
C LYS A 90 -10.18 -14.03 -11.90
N TRP A 91 -11.36 -13.65 -11.42
CA TRP A 91 -11.73 -13.71 -10.01
C TRP A 91 -12.80 -14.77 -9.81
N TYR A 92 -12.81 -15.34 -8.61
CA TYR A 92 -13.79 -16.33 -8.20
C TYR A 92 -14.49 -15.87 -6.93
N CYS A 93 -15.78 -16.19 -6.83
CA CYS A 93 -16.59 -15.84 -5.68
C CYS A 93 -16.11 -16.61 -4.44
N ALA A 94 -15.94 -15.91 -3.32
CA ALA A 94 -15.52 -16.53 -2.06
C ALA A 94 -16.60 -17.46 -1.47
N GLU A 95 -17.88 -17.15 -1.71
CA GLU A 95 -19.02 -17.93 -1.19
C GLU A 95 -19.46 -19.07 -2.12
N HIS A 96 -19.09 -18.99 -3.40
CA HIS A 96 -19.51 -19.96 -4.41
C HIS A 96 -18.28 -20.51 -5.13
N ASP A 97 -17.84 -21.68 -4.67
CA ASP A 97 -16.67 -22.35 -5.23
C ASP A 97 -16.82 -22.61 -6.74
N GLY A 98 -15.74 -22.38 -7.47
CA GLY A 98 -15.67 -22.51 -8.94
C GLY A 98 -16.48 -21.47 -9.75
N VAL A 99 -17.22 -20.56 -9.12
CA VAL A 99 -18.01 -19.55 -9.83
C VAL A 99 -17.17 -18.32 -10.11
N GLN A 100 -16.93 -18.02 -11.40
CA GLN A 100 -16.24 -16.80 -11.80
C GLN A 100 -17.05 -15.56 -11.38
N ALA A 101 -16.37 -14.61 -10.76
CA ALA A 101 -16.89 -13.32 -10.37
C ALA A 101 -16.58 -12.27 -11.45
N GLU A 102 -17.55 -11.41 -11.72
CA GLU A 102 -17.42 -10.23 -12.57
C GLU A 102 -17.10 -9.04 -11.67
N VAL A 103 -15.90 -8.46 -11.81
CA VAL A 103 -15.49 -7.27 -11.06
C VAL A 103 -16.23 -6.07 -11.62
N THR A 104 -16.99 -5.40 -10.75
CA THR A 104 -17.77 -4.19 -11.10
C THR A 104 -17.10 -2.90 -10.65
N GLY A 105 -16.15 -2.99 -9.71
CA GLY A 105 -15.44 -1.82 -9.19
C GLY A 105 -14.12 -2.20 -8.53
N VAL A 106 -13.16 -1.27 -8.62
CA VAL A 106 -11.84 -1.38 -7.99
C VAL A 106 -11.51 -0.03 -7.37
N GLU A 107 -11.32 -0.01 -6.06
CA GLU A 107 -10.96 1.16 -5.28
C GLU A 107 -9.65 0.92 -4.54
N LEU A 108 -8.74 1.88 -4.59
CA LEU A 108 -7.51 1.83 -3.79
C LEU A 108 -7.79 2.34 -2.38
N ALA A 109 -7.31 1.61 -1.37
CA ALA A 109 -7.30 2.09 -0.01
C ALA A 109 -6.31 3.25 0.16
N ALA A 110 -6.43 3.96 1.28
CA ALA A 110 -5.57 5.11 1.59
C ALA A 110 -4.07 4.74 1.69
N ASP A 111 -3.77 3.48 1.99
CA ASP A 111 -2.40 2.97 2.01
C ASP A 111 -1.76 2.97 0.61
N GLY A 112 -2.55 2.92 -0.46
CA GLY A 112 -2.10 2.83 -1.86
C GLY A 112 -1.63 1.44 -2.29
N PHE A 113 -1.69 0.43 -1.41
CA PHE A 113 -1.22 -0.94 -1.69
C PHE A 113 -2.33 -1.99 -1.56
N THR A 114 -3.46 -1.63 -0.97
CA THR A 114 -4.63 -2.51 -0.88
C THR A 114 -5.69 -2.06 -1.87
N ALA A 115 -6.17 -2.98 -2.69
CA ALA A 115 -7.32 -2.76 -3.55
C ALA A 115 -8.57 -3.44 -2.98
N ARG A 116 -9.68 -2.71 -2.90
CA ARG A 116 -11.00 -3.23 -2.63
C ARG A 116 -11.73 -3.48 -3.95
N LEU A 117 -12.14 -4.72 -4.16
CA LEU A 117 -12.89 -5.16 -5.32
C LEU A 117 -14.35 -5.30 -4.93
N THR A 118 -15.23 -4.67 -5.70
CA THR A 118 -16.65 -5.03 -5.70
C THR A 118 -16.91 -5.95 -6.86
N TYR A 119 -17.64 -7.04 -6.63
CA TYR A 119 -17.89 -8.04 -7.65
C TYR A 119 -19.30 -8.60 -7.57
N ASN A 120 -19.77 -9.11 -8.70
CA ASN A 120 -21.00 -9.89 -8.79
C ASN A 120 -20.68 -11.29 -9.26
N CYS A 121 -21.32 -12.30 -8.69
CA CYS A 121 -21.32 -13.65 -9.24
C CYS A 121 -22.74 -14.06 -9.62
N ARG A 122 -22.87 -14.71 -10.77
CA ARG A 122 -24.16 -15.22 -11.27
C ARG A 122 -24.17 -16.74 -11.20
N ARG A 123 -24.94 -17.29 -10.27
CA ARG A 123 -25.16 -18.75 -10.22
C ARG A 123 -26.33 -19.11 -11.13
N ARG A 124 -26.06 -19.80 -12.23
CA ARG A 124 -27.12 -20.41 -13.06
C ARG A 124 -27.61 -21.67 -12.35
N SER A 125 -28.73 -21.57 -11.64
CA SER A 125 -29.49 -22.75 -11.23
C SER A 125 -30.44 -23.15 -12.36
N ARG A 126 -30.46 -24.42 -12.75
CA ARG A 126 -31.42 -24.94 -13.74
C ARG A 126 -32.89 -24.85 -13.27
N MET A 127 -33.13 -24.66 -11.96
CA MET A 127 -34.48 -24.67 -11.37
C MET A 127 -34.94 -23.32 -10.79
N PHE A 128 -34.08 -22.31 -10.68
CA PHE A 128 -34.45 -21.02 -10.05
C PHE A 128 -33.86 -19.83 -10.83
N LYS A 129 -34.57 -18.68 -10.80
CA LYS A 129 -34.10 -17.39 -11.32
C LYS A 129 -32.65 -17.13 -10.86
N SER A 130 -31.80 -16.67 -11.77
CA SER A 130 -30.38 -16.39 -11.49
C SER A 130 -30.25 -15.52 -10.26
N ARG A 131 -29.69 -16.06 -9.17
CA ARG A 131 -29.31 -15.25 -8.01
C ARG A 131 -27.99 -14.57 -8.35
N VAL A 132 -28.04 -13.24 -8.37
CA VAL A 132 -26.85 -12.40 -8.40
C VAL A 132 -26.46 -12.21 -6.93
N HIS A 133 -25.25 -12.64 -6.59
CA HIS A 133 -24.66 -12.33 -5.30
C HIS A 133 -23.60 -11.26 -5.53
N SER A 134 -23.67 -10.20 -4.73
CA SER A 134 -22.72 -9.08 -4.74
C SER A 134 -21.83 -9.21 -3.51
N GLY A 135 -20.52 -9.12 -3.71
CA GLY A 135 -19.56 -9.24 -2.63
C GLY A 135 -18.41 -8.24 -2.76
N GLU A 136 -17.64 -8.14 -1.67
CA GLU A 136 -16.41 -7.35 -1.63
C GLU A 136 -15.21 -8.27 -1.35
N ARG A 137 -14.05 -7.93 -1.91
CA ARG A 137 -12.78 -8.62 -1.61
C ARG A 137 -11.66 -7.60 -1.49
N GLN A 138 -10.87 -7.71 -0.43
CA GLN A 138 -9.62 -6.97 -0.30
C GLN A 138 -8.47 -7.77 -0.89
N VAL A 139 -7.54 -7.06 -1.53
CA VAL A 139 -6.39 -7.64 -2.21
C VAL A 139 -5.15 -6.80 -1.94
N ASP A 140 -4.10 -7.43 -1.43
CA ASP A 140 -2.77 -6.81 -1.35
C ASP A 140 -2.13 -6.85 -2.74
N LEU A 141 -1.88 -5.66 -3.31
CA LEU A 141 -1.31 -5.52 -4.64
C LEU A 141 0.14 -6.02 -4.73
N LEU A 142 0.91 -5.98 -3.63
CA LEU A 142 2.26 -6.52 -3.62
C LEU A 142 2.27 -8.04 -3.61
N ALA A 143 1.30 -8.66 -2.93
CA ALA A 143 1.15 -10.12 -2.96
C ALA A 143 0.79 -10.60 -4.37
N LEU A 144 -0.07 -9.86 -5.08
CA LEU A 144 -0.44 -10.16 -6.46
C LEU A 144 0.69 -10.05 -7.46
N GLU A 145 1.69 -9.22 -7.18
CA GLU A 145 2.80 -9.02 -8.10
C GLU A 145 3.61 -10.31 -8.30
N ALA A 146 3.74 -11.12 -7.24
CA ALA A 146 4.40 -12.42 -7.34
C ALA A 146 3.65 -13.35 -8.31
N GLU A 147 2.31 -13.28 -8.33
CA GLU A 147 1.47 -14.08 -9.25
C GLU A 147 1.65 -13.61 -10.71
N MET A 148 1.72 -12.29 -10.95
CA MET A 148 1.95 -11.74 -12.30
C MET A 148 3.22 -12.25 -12.96
N GLY A 149 4.30 -12.44 -12.20
CA GLY A 149 5.58 -12.93 -12.72
C GLY A 149 5.57 -14.41 -13.13
N THR A 150 4.59 -15.19 -12.66
CA THR A 150 4.48 -16.62 -12.94
C THR A 150 3.54 -16.95 -14.10
N GLU A 151 2.73 -15.99 -14.56
CA GLU A 151 1.79 -16.14 -15.69
C GLU A 151 2.38 -15.68 -17.05
N GLY A 152 3.69 -15.41 -17.10
CA GLY A 152 4.43 -14.92 -18.28
C GLY A 152 5.09 -16.00 -19.12
#